data_AF-T2JCN2-F1
#
_entry.id   AF-T2JCN2-F1
#
_cell.length_a   1.000
_cell.length_b   1.000
_cell.length_c   1.000
_cell.angle_alpha   90.00
_cell.angle_beta   90.00
_cell.angle_gamma   90.00
#
_symmetry.space_group_name_H-M   'P 1'
#
loop_
_entity.id
_entity.type
_entity.pdbx_description
1 polymer ?
#
loop_
_entity_poly.entity_id
_entity_poly.type
_entity_poly.pdbx_seq_one_letter_code
_entity_poly.pdbx_strand_id
1 'polypeptide(L)'
;MSRRKKNFPCGHKGYGQRCHRCAQEQMARNEKQQQKNAWEETFSKDTIDLRPFPKNVVLKARQILTALANQQDYRHFHGKRLRH
;
A
#
# COMPACT_ATOMS: atom_id res chain seq x y z
N MET A 1 33.83 30.32 -10.46
CA MET A 1 33.91 29.18 -11.40
C MET A 1 32.63 28.35 -11.26
N SER A 2 31.77 28.32 -12.29
CA SER A 2 30.53 27.53 -12.28
C SER A 2 30.87 26.04 -12.33
N ARG A 3 30.35 25.23 -11.39
CA ARG A 3 30.54 23.77 -11.43
C ARG A 3 29.87 23.23 -12.71
N ARG A 4 30.59 22.39 -13.47
CA ARG A 4 30.06 21.72 -14.68
C ARG A 4 29.35 20.42 -14.29
N LYS A 5 28.17 20.18 -14.86
CA LYS A 5 27.45 18.89 -14.71
C LYS A 5 28.23 17.81 -15.44
N LYS A 6 28.39 16.64 -14.83
CA LYS A 6 28.87 15.42 -15.50
C LYS A 6 27.69 14.60 -16.00
N ASN A 7 27.94 13.79 -17.03
CA ASN A 7 26.99 12.78 -17.48
C ASN A 7 27.23 11.50 -16.66
N PHE A 8 26.16 10.94 -16.11
CA PHE A 8 26.17 9.63 -15.47
C PHE A 8 26.04 8.51 -16.53
N PRO A 9 26.49 7.28 -16.24
CA PRO A 9 26.33 6.14 -17.16
C PRO A 9 24.86 5.82 -17.48
N CYS A 10 23.93 6.22 -16.61
CA CYS A 10 22.49 6.14 -16.84
C CYS A 10 21.94 7.23 -17.79
N GLY A 11 22.78 8.05 -18.41
CA GLY A 11 22.38 9.12 -19.36
C GLY A 11 21.96 10.46 -18.73
N HIS A 12 21.79 10.53 -17.41
CA HIS A 12 21.38 11.74 -16.70
C HIS A 12 22.55 12.70 -16.43
N LYS A 13 22.27 14.00 -16.26
CA LYS A 13 23.28 15.03 -15.92
C LYS A 13 23.17 15.46 -14.46
N GLY A 14 24.30 15.61 -13.77
CA GLY A 14 24.30 16.17 -12.42
C GLY A 14 25.69 16.40 -11.83
N TYR A 15 25.71 16.81 -10.57
CA TYR A 15 26.93 17.19 -9.85
C TYR A 15 27.39 16.15 -8.81
N GLY A 16 26.51 15.23 -8.42
CA GLY A 16 26.74 14.28 -7.33
C GLY A 16 27.55 13.04 -7.76
N GLN A 17 27.89 12.18 -6.80
CA GLN A 17 28.52 10.88 -7.08
C GLN A 17 27.56 9.88 -7.74
N ARG A 18 26.26 9.98 -7.41
CA ARG A 18 25.18 9.13 -7.95
C ARG A 18 24.11 9.94 -8.66
N CYS A 19 23.39 9.30 -9.58
CA CYS A 19 22.22 9.89 -10.21
C CYS A 19 21.04 9.91 -9.23
N HIS A 20 20.60 11.10 -8.82
CA HIS A 20 19.44 11.26 -7.93
C HIS A 20 18.14 10.79 -8.58
N ARG A 21 17.97 10.97 -9.89
CA ARG A 21 16.76 10.54 -10.60
C ARG A 21 16.60 9.02 -10.56
N CYS A 22 17.65 8.28 -10.91
CA CYS A 22 17.63 6.81 -10.80
C CYS A 22 17.45 6.34 -9.35
N ALA A 23 18.05 7.04 -8.39
CA ALA A 23 17.85 6.73 -6.97
C ALA A 23 16.38 6.93 -6.55
N GLN A 24 15.74 8.02 -6.98
CA GLN A 24 14.31 8.27 -6.72
C GLN A 24 13.41 7.23 -7.38
N GLU A 25 13.68 6.87 -8.63
CA GLU A 25 12.92 5.83 -9.33
C GLU A 25 13.05 4.47 -8.63
N GLN A 26 14.25 4.13 -8.15
CA GLN A 26 14.46 2.90 -7.38
C GLN A 26 13.74 2.93 -6.04
N MET A 27 13.78 4.05 -5.31
CA MET A 27 13.03 4.22 -4.06
C MET A 27 11.53 4.05 -4.30
N ALA A 28 10.96 4.71 -5.32
CA ALA A 28 9.54 4.60 -5.65
C ALA A 28 9.13 3.17 -6.03
N ARG A 29 10.00 2.41 -6.71
CA ARG A 29 9.76 0.97 -6.99
C ARG A 29 9.77 0.14 -5.71
N ASN A 30 10.76 0.37 -4.85
CA ASN A 30 10.87 -0.34 -3.58
C ASN A 30 9.69 -0.03 -2.67
N GLU A 31 9.26 1.22 -2.57
CA GLU A 31 8.08 1.64 -1.79
C GLU A 31 6.80 0.97 -2.30
N LYS A 32 6.59 0.92 -3.62
CA LYS A 32 5.44 0.20 -4.21
C LYS A 32 5.47 -1.28 -3.87
N GLN A 33 6.63 -1.91 -3.91
CA GLN A 33 6.77 -3.33 -3.57
C GLN A 33 6.49 -3.56 -2.08
N GLN A 34 7.02 -2.70 -1.20
CA GLN A 34 6.76 -2.75 0.24
C GLN A 34 5.27 -2.57 0.55
N GLN A 35 4.60 -1.62 -0.10
CA GLN A 35 3.16 -1.42 0.07
C GLN A 35 2.34 -2.64 -0.37
N LYS A 36 2.74 -3.31 -1.46
CA LYS A 36 2.11 -4.56 -1.90
C LYS A 36 2.32 -5.68 -0.89
N ASN A 37 3.56 -5.89 -0.44
CA ASN A 37 3.88 -6.93 0.53
C ASN A 37 3.15 -6.68 1.86
N ALA A 38 3.15 -5.45 2.36
CA ALA A 38 2.43 -5.07 3.57
C ALA A 38 0.91 -5.28 3.44
N TRP A 39 0.34 -5.03 2.26
CA TRP A 39 -1.06 -5.35 1.98
C TRP A 39 -1.32 -6.86 2.02
N GLU A 40 -0.48 -7.66 1.37
CA GLU A 40 -0.60 -9.13 1.39
C GLU A 40 -0.45 -9.73 2.80
N GLU A 41 0.51 -9.23 3.58
CA GLU A 41 0.73 -9.64 4.97
C GLU A 41 -0.51 -9.40 5.84
N THR A 42 -1.30 -8.36 5.56
CA THR A 42 -2.51 -8.09 6.34
C THR A 42 -3.55 -9.21 6.23
N PHE A 43 -3.61 -9.93 5.12
CA PHE A 43 -4.54 -11.05 4.95
C PHE A 43 -4.19 -12.26 5.81
N SER A 44 -2.92 -12.42 6.22
CA SER A 44 -2.52 -13.52 7.10
C SER A 44 -3.12 -13.39 8.51
N LYS A 45 -3.60 -12.20 8.87
CA LYS A 45 -4.26 -11.92 10.15
C LYS A 45 -5.79 -12.03 10.06
N ASP A 46 -6.36 -12.11 8.86
CA ASP A 46 -7.80 -12.20 8.68
C ASP A 46 -8.29 -13.63 8.97
N THR A 47 -9.42 -13.75 9.64
CA THR A 47 -10.04 -15.05 9.96
C THR A 47 -10.69 -15.74 8.76
N ILE A 48 -10.91 -14.99 7.67
CA ILE A 48 -11.57 -15.44 6.44
C ILE A 48 -10.73 -14.94 5.26
N ASP A 49 -10.70 -15.70 4.17
CA ASP A 49 -10.02 -15.25 2.95
C ASP A 49 -10.75 -14.08 2.30
N LEU A 50 -10.13 -12.90 2.36
CA LEU A 50 -10.64 -11.66 1.76
C LEU A 50 -9.92 -11.30 0.45
N ARG A 51 -8.95 -12.11 -0.02
CA ARG A 51 -8.15 -11.85 -1.23
C ARG A 51 -8.96 -11.72 -2.53
N PRO A 52 -10.06 -12.47 -2.77
CA PRO A 52 -10.78 -12.35 -4.05
C PRO A 52 -11.61 -11.06 -4.15
N PHE A 53 -11.74 -10.31 -3.05
CA PHE A 53 -12.60 -9.13 -3.01
C PHE A 53 -11.81 -7.83 -3.28
N PRO A 54 -12.47 -6.80 -3.85
CA PRO A 54 -11.83 -5.52 -4.07
C PRO A 54 -11.55 -4.81 -2.73
N LYS A 55 -10.50 -3.96 -2.71
CA LYS A 55 -9.97 -3.32 -1.50
C LYS A 55 -11.02 -2.64 -0.62
N ASN A 56 -12.01 -1.97 -1.23
CA ASN A 56 -13.11 -1.32 -0.53
C ASN A 56 -13.97 -2.32 0.25
N VAL A 57 -14.23 -3.51 -0.31
CA VAL A 57 -14.99 -4.58 0.34
C VAL A 57 -14.17 -5.21 1.46
N VAL A 58 -12.87 -5.44 1.24
CA VAL A 58 -11.96 -5.97 2.28
C VAL A 58 -11.96 -5.07 3.52
N LEU A 59 -11.82 -3.76 3.33
CA LEU A 59 -11.82 -2.80 4.45
C LEU A 59 -13.14 -2.81 5.21
N LYS A 60 -14.28 -2.82 4.51
CA LYS A 60 -15.61 -2.89 5.14
C LYS A 60 -15.82 -4.21 5.89
N ALA A 61 -15.41 -5.33 5.30
CA ALA A 61 -15.49 -6.64 5.94
C ALA A 61 -14.68 -6.66 7.25
N ARG A 62 -13.43 -6.17 7.24
CA ARG A 62 -12.61 -6.05 8.44
C ARG A 62 -13.25 -5.17 9.53
N GLN A 63 -13.87 -4.06 9.14
CA GLN A 63 -14.58 -3.17 10.08
C GLN A 63 -15.75 -3.89 10.74
N ILE A 64 -16.58 -4.60 9.96
CA ILE A 64 -17.71 -5.37 10.47
C ILE A 64 -17.23 -6.51 11.37
N LEU A 65 -16.20 -7.27 10.96
CA LEU A 65 -15.64 -8.36 11.78
C LEU A 65 -15.12 -7.84 13.12
N THR A 66 -14.43 -6.70 13.12
CA THR A 66 -13.95 -6.06 14.36
C THR A 66 -15.12 -5.63 15.26
N ALA A 67 -16.16 -5.03 14.68
CA ALA A 67 -17.33 -4.60 15.44
C ALA A 67 -18.11 -5.78 16.03
N LEU A 68 -18.27 -6.86 15.27
CA LEU A 68 -18.90 -8.09 15.74
C LEU A 68 -18.09 -8.75 16.86
N ALA A 69 -16.76 -8.75 16.76
CA ALA A 69 -15.87 -9.22 17.83
C ALA A 69 -16.04 -8.40 19.12
N ASN A 70 -16.34 -7.11 19.00
CA ASN A 70 -16.65 -6.22 20.11
C ASN A 70 -18.13 -6.30 20.58
N GLN A 71 -18.87 -7.35 20.20
CA GLN A 71 -20.27 -7.58 20.56
C GLN A 71 -21.25 -6.51 20.07
N GLN A 72 -20.88 -5.74 19.04
CA GLN A 72 -21.78 -4.76 18.44
C GLN A 72 -22.87 -5.48 17.63
N ASP A 73 -24.13 -5.10 17.82
CA ASP A 73 -25.25 -5.72 17.11
C ASP A 73 -25.13 -5.48 15.60
N TYR A 74 -25.14 -6.57 14.84
CA TYR A 74 -25.05 -6.58 13.38
C TYR A 74 -26.15 -5.77 12.69
N ARG A 75 -27.29 -5.53 13.36
CA ARG A 75 -28.40 -4.71 12.85
C ARG A 75 -27.97 -3.26 12.58
N HIS A 76 -26.96 -2.75 13.28
CA HIS A 76 -26.40 -1.41 13.03
C HIS A 76 -25.74 -1.29 11.65
N PHE A 77 -25.38 -2.41 11.00
CA PHE A 77 -24.84 -2.45 9.65
C PHE A 77 -25.94 -2.62 8.59
N HIS A 78 -27.13 -2.06 8.79
CA HIS A 78 -28.29 -2.20 7.90
C HIS A 78 -28.77 -3.65 7.70
N GLY A 79 -28.69 -4.47 8.75
CA GLY A 79 -29.22 -5.84 8.78
C GLY A 79 -28.54 -6.76 7.76
N LYS A 80 -29.31 -7.51 6.97
CA LYS A 80 -28.78 -8.54 6.05
C LYS A 80 -27.87 -8.01 4.94
N ARG A 81 -27.97 -6.71 4.62
CA ARG A 81 -27.26 -6.12 3.47
C ARG A 81 -25.84 -5.64 3.82
N LEU A 82 -25.52 -5.44 5.11
CA LEU A 82 -24.18 -5.07 5.58
C LEU A 82 -23.53 -3.92 4.77
N ARG A 83 -24.33 -2.92 4.38
CA ARG A 83 -23.88 -1.75 3.59
C ARG A 83 -23.43 -0.64 4.54
N HIS A 84 -22.24 -0.77 5.11
CA HIS A 84 -21.54 0.37 5.74
C HIS A 84 -20.29 0.66 4.94
#